data_AF-A0A657B3P2-F1
#
_entry.id   AF-A0A657B3P2-F1
#
_cell.length_a   1.000
_cell.length_b   1.000
_cell.length_c   1.000
_cell.angle_alpha   90.00
_cell.angle_beta   90.00
_cell.angle_gamma   90.00
#
_symmetry.space_group_name_H-M   'P 1'
#
loop_
_entity.id
_entity.type
_entity.pdbx_description
1 polymer ?
#
loop_
_entity_poly.entity_id
_entity_poly.type
_entity_poly.pdbx_seq_one_letter_code
_entity_poly.pdbx_strand_id
1 'polypeptide(L)' 'GVAFKELIVDGNPKLRSEMEQKAGRHTVPQIWIGSAHVGGCDELYAAERAGKLDKLLA' A
#
# COMPACT_ATOMS: atom_id res chain seq x y z
N GLY A 1 -2.13 16.39 6.07
CA GLY A 1 -2.38 15.27 5.14
C GLY A 1 -1.10 14.97 4.36
N VAL A 2 -0.99 13.78 3.78
CA VAL A 2 0.19 13.34 3.03
C VAL A 2 -0.17 13.27 1.55
N ALA A 3 0.72 13.72 0.67
CA ALA A 3 0.55 13.53 -0.77
C ALA A 3 0.77 12.06 -1.13
N PHE A 4 -0.17 11.49 -1.88
CA PHE A 4 -0.07 10.10 -2.35
C PHE A 4 -0.40 10.03 -3.84
N LYS A 5 0.05 8.95 -4.47
CA LYS A 5 -0.31 8.60 -5.84
C LYS A 5 -1.17 7.35 -5.80
N GLU A 6 -2.36 7.44 -6.38
CA GLU A 6 -3.20 6.26 -6.59
C GLU A 6 -2.80 5.57 -7.90
N LEU A 7 -2.64 4.24 -7.83
CA LEU A 7 -2.39 3.39 -8.98
C LEU A 7 -3.60 2.50 -9.17
N ILE A 8 -4.49 2.89 -10.09
CA ILE A 8 -5.70 2.13 -10.42
C ILE A 8 -5.31 0.90 -11.23
N VAL A 9 -5.48 -0.28 -10.63
CA VAL A 9 -5.22 -1.57 -11.28
C VAL A 9 -6.47 -2.16 -11.94
N ASP A 10 -7.64 -1.58 -11.67
CA ASP A 10 -8.91 -2.01 -12.23
C ASP A 10 -8.92 -1.88 -13.75
N GLY A 11 -9.37 -2.92 -14.44
CA GLY A 11 -9.35 -2.97 -15.90
C GLY A 11 -7.94 -3.12 -16.52
N ASN A 12 -6.88 -3.22 -15.72
CA ASN A 12 -5.51 -3.45 -16.19
C ASN A 12 -4.92 -4.74 -15.58
N PRO A 13 -5.18 -5.91 -16.18
CA PRO A 13 -4.72 -7.21 -15.65
C PRO A 13 -3.19 -7.31 -15.52
N LYS A 14 -2.45 -6.65 -16.41
CA LYS A 14 -0.98 -6.64 -16.38
C LYS A 14 -0.47 -5.89 -15.15
N LEU A 15 -0.94 -4.66 -14.95
CA LEU A 15 -0.56 -3.86 -13.78
C LEU A 15 -1.01 -4.53 -12.48
N ARG A 16 -2.21 -5.14 -12.47
CA ARG A 16 -2.68 -5.92 -11.33
C ARG A 16 -1.70 -7.05 -11.02
N SER A 17 -1.37 -7.90 -11.98
CA SER A 17 -0.42 -9.01 -11.80
C SER A 17 0.96 -8.54 -11.30
N GLU A 18 1.47 -7.43 -11.83
CA GLU A 18 2.72 -6.83 -11.37
C GLU A 18 2.63 -6.40 -9.90
N MET A 19 1.55 -5.73 -9.49
CA MET A 19 1.36 -5.30 -8.10
C MET A 19 1.12 -6.48 -7.16
N GLU A 20 0.40 -7.51 -7.59
CA GLU A 20 0.16 -8.73 -6.81
C GLU A 20 1.46 -9.50 -6.54
N GLN A 21 2.32 -9.65 -7.56
CA GLN A 21 3.65 -10.24 -7.41
C GLN A 21 4.53 -9.42 -6.47
N LYS A 22 4.47 -8.09 -6.57
CA LYS A 22 5.26 -7.18 -5.75
C LYS A 22 4.80 -7.17 -4.28
N ALA A 23 3.50 -7.27 -4.04
CA ALA A 23 2.87 -7.26 -2.72
C ALA A 23 2.79 -8.65 -2.07
N GLY A 24 2.93 -9.73 -2.86
CA GLY A 24 2.62 -11.10 -2.41
C GLY A 24 1.16 -11.30 -2.01
N ARG A 25 0.25 -10.43 -2.48
CA ARG A 25 -1.17 -10.38 -2.10
C ARG A 25 -2.05 -10.01 -3.30
N HIS A 26 -3.25 -10.59 -3.37
CA HIS A 26 -4.18 -10.40 -4.49
C HIS A 26 -5.27 -9.34 -4.29
N THR A 27 -5.48 -8.92 -3.04
CA THR A 27 -6.54 -7.97 -2.70
C THR A 27 -6.09 -6.52 -2.90
N VAL A 28 -7.02 -5.60 -3.10
CA VAL A 28 -6.76 -4.16 -3.02
C VAL A 28 -7.51 -3.58 -1.82
N PRO A 29 -7.07 -2.46 -1.22
CA PRO A 29 -5.88 -1.68 -1.56
C PRO A 29 -4.56 -2.34 -1.15
N GLN A 30 -3.48 -2.01 -1.87
CA GLN A 30 -2.09 -2.33 -1.50
C GLN A 30 -1.32 -1.03 -1.29
N ILE A 31 -0.98 -0.73 -0.04
CA ILE A 31 -0.44 0.55 0.41
C ILE A 31 1.08 0.44 0.52
N TRP A 32 1.75 1.41 -0.09
CA TRP A 32 3.20 1.51 -0.13
C TRP A 32 3.63 2.88 0.37
N ILE A 33 4.65 2.92 1.21
CA ILE A 33 5.30 4.16 1.66
C ILE A 33 6.78 4.06 1.29
N GLY A 34 7.20 4.89 0.34
CA GLY A 34 8.52 4.75 -0.29
C GLY A 34 8.68 3.37 -0.95
N SER A 35 9.68 2.61 -0.51
CA SER A 35 9.91 1.22 -0.94
C SER A 35 9.25 0.17 -0.05
N ALA A 36 8.67 0.57 1.09
CA ALA A 36 8.08 -0.34 2.06
C ALA A 36 6.62 -0.65 1.69
N HIS A 37 6.32 -1.94 1.54
CA HIS A 37 4.95 -2.41 1.45
C HIS A 37 4.34 -2.48 2.85
N VAL A 38 3.30 -1.69 3.09
CA VAL A 38 2.62 -1.61 4.39
C VAL A 38 1.58 -2.71 4.52
N GLY A 39 0.89 -3.04 3.42
CA GLY A 39 -0.22 -3.99 3.40
C GLY A 39 -1.50 -3.32 2.92
N GLY A 40 -2.64 -3.70 3.50
CA GLY A 40 -3.93 -3.10 3.21
C GLY A 40 -4.29 -1.97 4.18
N CYS A 41 -5.58 -1.66 4.22
CA CYS A 41 -6.13 -0.63 5.09
C CYS A 41 -5.92 -0.97 6.58
N ASP A 42 -6.11 -2.24 6.97
CA ASP A 42 -5.96 -2.70 8.35
C ASP A 42 -4.54 -2.52 8.86
N GLU A 43 -3.53 -2.88 8.06
CA GLU A 43 -2.13 -2.71 8.44
C GLU A 43 -1.73 -1.23 8.52
N LEU A 44 -2.26 -0.38 7.64
CA LEU A 44 -2.04 1.07 7.73
C LEU A 44 -2.60 1.62 9.05
N TYR A 45 -3.85 1.31 9.39
CA TYR A 45 -4.47 1.73 10.64
C TYR A 45 -3.77 1.14 11.87
N ALA A 46 -3.29 -0.11 11.78
CA ALA A 46 -2.49 -0.71 12.86
C ALA A 46 -1.17 0.04 13.07
N ALA A 47 -0.50 0.47 11.99
CA ALA A 47 0.72 1.27 12.06
C ALA A 47 0.47 2.66 12.67
N GLU A 48 -0.65 3.30 12.33
CA GLU A 48 -1.09 4.56 12.94
C GLU A 48 -1.33 4.39 14.44
N ARG A 49 -2.16 3.41 14.84
CA ARG A 49 -2.45 3.14 16.26
C ARG A 49 -1.20 2.79 17.07
N ALA A 50 -0.20 2.19 16.43
CA ALA A 50 1.08 1.86 17.06
C ALA A 50 2.07 3.05 17.09
N GLY A 51 1.71 4.23 16.57
CA GLY A 51 2.61 5.40 16.47
C GLY A 51 3.80 5.18 15.54
N LYS A 52 3.70 4.25 14.60
CA LYS A 52 4.75 3.90 13.64
C LYS A 52 4.57 4.58 12.29
N LEU A 53 3.36 5.03 11.97
CA LEU A 53 3.05 5.62 10.68
C LEU A 53 3.89 6.87 10.38
N ASP A 54 4.01 7.79 11.33
CA ASP A 54 4.83 9.01 11.15
C ASP A 54 6.30 8.70 10.85
N LYS A 55 6.83 7.60 11.41
CA LYS A 55 8.20 7.16 11.13
C LYS A 55 8.36 6.56 9.75
N LEU A 56 7.31 5.94 9.21
CA LEU A 56 7.32 5.42 7.83
C LEU A 56 7.22 6.55 6.81
N LEU A 57 6.55 7.65 7.18
CA LEU A 57 6.31 8.82 6.33
C LEU A 57 7.48 9.84 6.31
N ALA A 58 8.47 9.67 7.19
CA ALA A 58 9.58 10.60 7.39
C ALA A 58 10.67 10.51 6.31
#